data_AF-A0AAD7ZKV5-F1
#
_entry.id   AF-A0AAD7ZKV5-F1
#
_cell.length_a   1.000
_cell.length_b   1.000
_cell.length_c   1.000
_cell.angle_alpha   90.00
_cell.angle_beta   90.00
_cell.angle_gamma   90.00
#
_symmetry.space_group_name_H-M   'P 1'
#
loop_
_entity.id
_entity.type
_entity.pdbx_description
1 polymer ?
#
loop_
_entity_poly.entity_id
_entity_poly.type
_entity_poly.pdbx_seq_one_letter_code
_entity_poly.pdbx_strand_id
1 'polypeptide(L)'
;MHAMNDPAALAGMLPFDSIGLYEQPKPRFIFKMPRVVPDQKSKFESDELFRRLSRESEGVKNGYKYRPQEERQVRFQNGCREGHTEIAFVATGTNIQLVFNPSTNGYSTADHGRECDFDKEHGKISY
;
A
#
# COMPACT_ATOMS: atom_id res chain seq x y z
N MET A 1 -20.59 37.31 -73.44
CA MET A 1 -21.36 37.78 -72.27
C MET A 1 -21.50 36.59 -71.34
N HIS A 2 -20.61 36.43 -70.36
CA HIS A 2 -20.64 36.99 -69.00
C HIS A 2 -21.30 36.03 -67.98
N ALA A 3 -20.49 35.69 -66.95
CA ALA A 3 -20.85 35.19 -65.62
C ALA A 3 -21.32 33.71 -65.57
N MET A 4 -20.92 32.84 -64.63
CA MET A 4 -20.33 32.99 -63.29
C MET A 4 -19.42 31.77 -63.04
N ASN A 5 -18.16 31.95 -62.66
CA ASN A 5 -17.44 30.93 -61.89
C ASN A 5 -17.02 31.62 -60.59
N ASP A 6 -17.78 31.35 -59.55
CA ASP A 6 -17.69 32.02 -58.26
C ASP A 6 -16.36 31.62 -57.57
N PRO A 7 -15.43 32.56 -57.29
CA PRO A 7 -14.16 32.25 -56.66
C PRO A 7 -14.29 32.00 -55.15
N ALA A 8 -15.50 31.92 -54.61
CA ALA A 8 -15.76 31.64 -53.19
C ALA A 8 -15.46 30.18 -52.77
N ALA A 9 -15.21 29.26 -53.70
CA ALA A 9 -14.96 27.84 -53.37
C ALA A 9 -13.53 27.53 -52.88
N LEU A 10 -12.61 28.50 -52.86
CA LEU A 10 -11.22 28.28 -52.42
C LEU A 10 -10.81 29.09 -51.18
N ALA A 11 -11.75 29.73 -50.50
CA ALA A 11 -11.52 30.58 -49.32
C ALA A 11 -11.48 29.80 -47.98
N GLY A 12 -11.05 28.53 -48.00
CA GLY A 12 -11.05 27.65 -46.82
C GLY A 12 -9.70 27.09 -46.39
N MET A 13 -8.63 27.23 -47.18
CA MET A 13 -7.29 26.79 -46.79
C MET A 13 -6.43 28.00 -46.43
N LEU A 14 -6.44 28.37 -45.15
CA LEU A 14 -5.47 29.32 -44.60
C LEU A 14 -4.06 28.72 -44.79
N PRO A 15 -3.13 29.42 -45.48
CA PRO A 15 -1.80 28.91 -45.75
C PRO A 15 -0.85 29.44 -44.69
N PHE A 16 -0.96 29.03 -43.42
CA PHE A 16 0.08 29.29 -42.43
C PHE A 16 -0.12 28.37 -41.22
N ASP A 17 0.38 27.14 -41.34
CA ASP A 17 0.84 26.37 -40.18
C ASP A 17 2.04 27.11 -39.57
N SER A 18 1.72 28.16 -38.82
CA SER A 18 2.64 28.80 -37.90
C SER A 18 2.85 27.84 -36.75
N ILE A 19 3.82 26.96 -36.96
CA ILE A 19 4.70 26.33 -35.98
C ILE A 19 4.51 26.96 -34.58
N GLY A 20 3.64 26.35 -33.79
CA GLY A 20 3.49 26.60 -32.36
C GLY A 20 4.70 26.03 -31.62
N LEU A 21 5.88 26.60 -31.84
CA LEU A 21 7.03 26.36 -30.97
C LEU A 21 6.75 27.06 -29.64
N TYR A 22 6.80 26.27 -28.58
CA TYR A 22 6.55 26.62 -27.18
C TYR A 22 5.08 26.56 -26.72
N GLU A 23 4.49 25.37 -26.80
CA GLU A 23 3.52 24.98 -25.77
C GLU A 23 4.27 24.99 -24.44
N GLN A 24 3.98 25.98 -23.59
CA GLN A 24 4.54 26.01 -22.24
C GLN A 24 4.19 24.68 -21.56
N PRO A 25 5.16 23.95 -21.00
CA PRO A 25 4.86 22.72 -20.28
C PRO A 25 3.91 23.08 -19.13
N LYS A 26 2.65 22.65 -19.27
CA LYS A 26 1.59 22.89 -18.29
C LYS A 26 2.13 22.48 -16.92
N PRO A 27 2.19 23.38 -15.92
CA PRO A 27 2.78 23.08 -14.64
C PRO A 27 2.11 21.84 -14.07
N ARG A 28 2.85 20.73 -14.04
CA ARG A 28 2.40 19.50 -13.42
C ARG A 28 2.50 19.75 -11.92
N PHE A 29 1.42 20.22 -11.32
CA PHE A 29 1.30 20.24 -9.88
C PHE A 29 1.36 18.79 -9.40
N ILE A 30 2.55 18.38 -8.95
CA ILE A 30 2.73 17.10 -8.27
C ILE A 30 2.20 17.32 -6.85
N PHE A 31 0.89 17.21 -6.69
CA PHE A 31 0.30 16.98 -5.38
C PHE A 31 0.75 15.59 -4.94
N LYS A 32 1.87 15.53 -4.21
CA LYS A 32 2.26 14.28 -3.55
C LYS A 32 1.18 13.98 -2.52
N MET A 33 0.33 13.00 -2.82
CA MET A 33 -0.63 12.50 -1.86
C MET A 33 0.13 11.99 -0.63
N PRO A 34 -0.11 12.54 0.58
CA PRO A 34 0.55 12.08 1.79
C PRO A 34 0.19 10.62 2.06
N ARG A 35 1.18 9.81 2.45
CA ARG A 35 0.95 8.41 2.84
C ARG A 35 0.16 8.26 4.14
N VAL A 36 0.20 9.29 4.98
CA VAL A 36 -0.39 9.31 6.31
C VAL A 36 -1.28 10.52 6.48
N VAL A 37 -2.32 10.37 7.29
CA VAL A 37 -3.17 11.49 7.70
C VAL A 37 -2.40 12.44 8.64
N PRO A 38 -2.76 13.74 8.70
CA PRO A 38 -2.06 14.70 9.56
C PRO A 38 -2.09 14.32 11.06
N ASP A 39 -3.24 13.89 11.58
CA ASP A 39 -3.39 13.42 12.96
C ASP A 39 -3.62 11.91 13.00
N GLN A 40 -2.51 11.18 13.01
CA GLN A 40 -2.52 9.71 13.06
C GLN A 40 -3.07 9.19 14.40
N LYS A 41 -2.84 9.92 15.49
CA LYS A 41 -3.31 9.53 16.82
C LYS A 41 -4.83 9.57 16.88
N SER A 42 -5.44 10.70 16.48
CA SER A 42 -6.90 10.82 16.41
C SER A 42 -7.49 9.77 15.48
N LYS A 43 -6.88 9.51 14.31
CA LYS A 43 -7.35 8.45 13.40
C LYS A 43 -7.31 7.07 14.06
N PHE A 44 -6.24 6.74 14.77
CA PHE A 44 -6.12 5.46 15.48
C PHE A 44 -7.17 5.30 16.59
N GLU A 45 -7.45 6.36 17.36
CA GLU A 45 -8.39 6.29 18.49
C GLU A 45 -9.87 6.34 18.06
N SER A 46 -10.17 7.09 17.00
CA SER A 46 -11.55 7.36 16.55
C SER A 46 -12.09 6.34 15.55
N ASP A 47 -11.23 5.71 14.75
CA ASP A 47 -11.66 4.80 13.68
C ASP A 47 -12.17 3.47 14.24
N GLU A 48 -13.29 2.98 13.70
CA GLU A 48 -13.91 1.74 14.14
C GLU A 48 -13.01 0.53 13.90
N LEU A 49 -12.29 0.48 12.77
CA LEU A 49 -11.41 -0.63 12.43
C LEU A 49 -10.28 -0.74 13.44
N PHE A 50 -9.59 0.38 13.72
CA PHE A 50 -8.51 0.40 14.70
C PHE A 50 -9.02 0.06 16.10
N ARG A 51 -10.18 0.59 16.51
CA ARG A 51 -10.78 0.27 17.82
C ARG A 51 -11.16 -1.21 17.96
N ARG A 52 -11.56 -1.87 16.87
CA ARG A 52 -11.85 -3.31 16.86
C ARG A 52 -10.58 -4.15 16.90
N LEU A 53 -9.52 -3.73 16.21
CA LEU A 53 -8.23 -4.40 16.20
C LEU A 53 -7.39 -4.16 17.46
N SER A 54 -7.61 -3.04 18.17
CA SER A 54 -6.83 -2.66 19.36
C SER A 54 -7.21 -3.42 20.63
N ARG A 55 -8.35 -4.13 20.62
CA ARG A 55 -8.76 -5.00 21.73
C ARG A 55 -8.03 -6.33 21.60
N GLU A 56 -7.58 -6.88 22.73
CA GLU A 56 -7.05 -8.23 22.76
C GLU A 56 -8.10 -9.19 22.18
N SER A 57 -7.82 -9.73 21.00
CA SER A 57 -8.74 -10.60 20.29
C SER A 57 -8.21 -12.03 20.36
N GLU A 58 -8.99 -12.93 20.96
CA GLU A 58 -8.62 -14.33 21.15
C GLU A 58 -8.38 -15.10 19.83
N GLY A 59 -8.90 -14.60 18.71
CA GLY A 59 -8.88 -15.29 17.43
C GLY A 59 -7.89 -14.71 16.43
N VAL A 60 -6.61 -15.03 16.56
CA VAL A 60 -5.63 -14.84 15.48
C VAL A 60 -5.40 -16.18 14.78
N LYS A 61 -5.72 -16.24 13.48
CA LYS A 61 -5.50 -17.46 12.67
C LYS A 61 -4.33 -17.24 11.71
N ASN A 62 -3.47 -18.25 11.60
CA ASN A 62 -2.41 -18.30 10.60
C ASN A 62 -3.01 -18.49 9.17
N GLY A 63 -2.33 -17.96 8.14
CA GLY A 63 -2.80 -17.93 6.74
C GLY A 63 -3.02 -19.29 6.06
N TYR A 64 -2.38 -20.36 6.55
CA TYR A 64 -2.41 -21.70 5.95
C TYR A 64 -3.67 -22.53 6.25
N LYS A 65 -4.88 -21.95 6.14
CA LYS A 65 -6.15 -22.54 6.60
C LYS A 65 -6.47 -23.94 6.06
N TYR A 66 -5.93 -24.31 4.90
CA TYR A 66 -6.17 -25.61 4.25
C TYR A 66 -5.14 -26.70 4.56
N ARG A 67 -4.18 -26.43 5.44
CA ARG A 67 -3.13 -27.39 5.80
C ARG A 67 -3.41 -28.06 7.15
N PRO A 68 -2.94 -29.32 7.36
CA PRO A 68 -2.98 -29.97 8.67
C PRO A 68 -2.35 -29.09 9.75
N GLN A 69 -2.84 -29.19 10.99
CA GLN A 69 -2.39 -28.34 12.10
C GLN A 69 -0.87 -28.36 12.30
N GLU A 70 -0.26 -29.53 12.23
CA GLU A 70 1.20 -29.71 12.37
C GLU A 70 1.97 -28.94 11.29
N GLU A 71 1.59 -29.09 10.01
CA GLU A 71 2.21 -28.35 8.92
C GLU A 71 2.07 -26.83 9.10
N ARG A 72 0.90 -26.37 9.59
CA ARG A 72 0.66 -24.95 9.88
C ARG A 72 1.58 -24.42 10.98
N GLN A 73 1.84 -25.21 12.02
CA GLN A 73 2.74 -24.83 13.11
C GLN A 73 4.18 -24.69 12.61
N VAL A 74 4.67 -25.68 11.87
CA VAL A 74 6.04 -25.65 11.31
C VAL A 74 6.22 -24.45 10.38
N ARG A 75 5.27 -24.21 9.47
CA ARG A 75 5.34 -23.05 8.57
C ARG A 75 5.28 -21.71 9.29
N PHE A 76 4.46 -21.60 10.33
CA PHE A 76 4.41 -20.39 11.15
C PHE A 76 5.75 -20.13 11.85
N GLN A 77 6.30 -21.15 12.50
CA GLN A 77 7.59 -21.05 13.17
C GLN A 77 8.71 -20.68 12.20
N ASN A 78 8.73 -21.29 11.01
CA ASN A 78 9.70 -20.96 9.97
C ASN A 78 9.53 -19.51 9.49
N GLY A 79 8.31 -19.04 9.24
CA GLY A 79 8.07 -17.64 8.88
C GLY A 79 8.57 -16.66 9.95
N CYS A 80 8.27 -16.93 11.23
CA CYS A 80 8.81 -16.14 12.34
C CYS A 80 10.35 -16.11 12.36
N ARG A 81 11.02 -17.26 12.11
CA ARG A 81 12.49 -17.32 11.98
C ARG A 81 13.01 -16.57 10.75
N GLU A 82 12.26 -16.57 9.65
CA GLU A 82 12.55 -15.82 8.43
C GLU A 82 12.17 -14.33 8.54
N GLY A 83 11.60 -13.90 9.67
CA GLY A 83 11.29 -12.50 9.95
C GLY A 83 9.98 -12.00 9.32
N HIS A 84 9.07 -12.89 8.94
CA HIS A 84 7.76 -12.49 8.40
C HIS A 84 6.68 -13.55 8.63
N THR A 85 5.44 -13.12 8.87
CA THR A 85 4.31 -14.03 9.02
C THR A 85 3.01 -13.39 8.59
N GLU A 86 2.00 -14.20 8.30
CA GLU A 86 0.66 -13.72 7.96
C GLU A 86 -0.33 -14.14 9.03
N ILE A 87 -1.06 -13.16 9.56
CA ILE A 87 -2.07 -13.36 10.57
C ILE A 87 -3.43 -12.84 10.11
N ALA A 88 -4.48 -13.49 10.58
CA ALA A 88 -5.86 -13.10 10.31
C ALA A 88 -6.59 -12.82 11.63
N PHE A 89 -7.09 -11.61 11.79
CA PHE A 89 -7.97 -11.23 12.91
C PHE A 89 -9.37 -11.77 12.63
N VAL A 90 -9.81 -12.76 13.41
CA VAL A 90 -11.12 -13.39 13.25
C VAL A 90 -12.26 -12.38 13.47
N ALA A 91 -12.09 -11.44 14.40
CA ALA A 91 -13.12 -10.46 14.76
C ALA A 91 -13.48 -9.46 13.64
N THR A 92 -12.55 -9.20 12.72
CA THR A 92 -12.72 -8.23 11.62
C THR A 92 -12.58 -8.87 10.24
N GLY A 93 -12.08 -10.11 10.16
CA GLY A 93 -11.71 -10.74 8.89
C GLY A 93 -10.48 -10.13 8.23
N THR A 94 -9.74 -9.26 8.94
CA THR A 94 -8.57 -8.55 8.41
C THR A 94 -7.35 -9.48 8.41
N ASN A 95 -6.70 -9.61 7.26
CA ASN A 95 -5.41 -10.30 7.16
C ASN A 95 -4.29 -9.25 7.13
N ILE A 96 -3.23 -9.49 7.89
CA ILE A 96 -2.06 -8.61 7.99
C ILE A 96 -0.81 -9.46 7.81
N GLN A 97 0.05 -9.04 6.90
CA GLN A 97 1.42 -9.55 6.81
C GLN A 97 2.31 -8.72 7.74
N LEU A 98 2.91 -9.40 8.70
CA LEU A 98 3.88 -8.83 9.62
C LEU A 98 5.29 -9.08 9.09
N VAL A 99 6.15 -8.07 9.19
CA VAL A 99 7.57 -8.16 8.86
C VAL A 99 8.35 -7.64 10.06
N PHE A 100 9.16 -8.52 10.65
CA PHE A 100 9.94 -8.27 11.86
C PHE A 100 11.36 -7.78 11.55
N ASN A 101 11.84 -7.99 10.33
CA ASN A 101 13.16 -7.53 9.90
C ASN A 101 13.05 -6.23 9.05
N PRO A 102 13.36 -5.05 9.63
CA PRO A 102 13.19 -3.76 8.96
C PRO A 102 14.28 -3.43 7.93
N SER A 103 15.32 -4.26 7.80
CA SER A 103 16.49 -3.97 6.94
C SER A 103 16.17 -3.88 5.44
N THR A 104 14.96 -4.21 5.02
CA THR A 104 14.49 -4.12 3.62
C THR A 104 13.97 -2.73 3.22
N ASN A 105 13.64 -1.83 4.17
CA ASN A 105 12.88 -0.61 3.87
C ASN A 105 13.57 0.73 4.21
N GLY A 106 14.87 0.74 4.51
CA GLY A 106 15.68 1.98 4.61
C GLY A 106 15.36 2.92 5.79
N TYR A 107 14.34 2.63 6.60
CA TYR A 107 14.08 3.27 7.89
C TYR A 107 14.62 2.40 9.03
N SER A 108 15.93 2.16 9.01
CA SER A 108 16.61 1.40 10.05
C SER A 108 16.82 2.31 11.27
N THR A 109 15.86 2.37 12.18
CA THR A 109 16.19 2.77 13.55
C THR A 109 16.93 1.60 14.17
N ALA A 110 18.23 1.75 14.33
CA ALA A 110 19.11 0.83 15.00
C ALA A 110 18.58 0.53 16.42
N ASP A 111 17.89 -0.59 16.56
CA ASP A 111 17.73 -1.30 17.82
C ASP A 111 17.74 -2.80 17.49
N HIS A 112 18.94 -3.36 17.55
CA HIS A 112 19.21 -4.77 17.34
C HIS A 112 18.59 -5.58 18.49
N GLY A 113 17.30 -5.93 18.39
CA GLY A 113 16.66 -6.70 19.46
C GLY A 113 15.21 -7.16 19.25
N ARG A 114 14.59 -6.94 18.09
CA ARG A 114 13.20 -7.40 17.82
C ARG A 114 13.16 -8.56 16.85
N GLU A 115 13.97 -9.57 17.12
CA GLU A 115 13.76 -10.89 16.54
C GLU A 115 12.62 -11.58 17.29
N CYS A 116 11.92 -12.49 16.62
CA CYS A 116 10.91 -13.33 17.28
C CYS A 116 11.56 -14.09 18.44
N ASP A 117 11.04 -13.91 19.65
CA ASP A 117 11.48 -14.61 20.86
C ASP A 117 10.67 -15.89 21.05
N PHE A 118 11.35 -17.03 20.97
CA PHE A 118 10.78 -18.38 21.10
C PHE A 118 10.87 -18.95 22.51
N ASP A 119 11.61 -18.29 23.41
CA ASP A 119 11.99 -18.82 24.72
C ASP A 119 11.32 -18.08 25.88
N LYS A 120 10.79 -16.86 25.65
CA LYS A 120 10.09 -16.06 26.66
C LYS A 120 8.92 -16.77 27.33
N GLU A 121 8.13 -17.53 26.58
CA GLU A 121 7.03 -18.32 27.11
C GLU A 121 6.87 -19.61 26.32
N HIS A 122 6.83 -20.75 27.02
CA HIS A 122 6.75 -22.06 26.37
C HIS A 122 5.48 -22.18 25.50
N GLY A 123 5.68 -22.57 24.24
CA GLY A 123 4.58 -22.74 23.28
C GLY A 123 4.08 -21.43 22.66
N LYS A 124 4.72 -20.29 22.93
CA LYS A 124 4.40 -19.00 22.31
C LYS A 124 5.63 -18.36 21.68
N ILE A 125 5.37 -17.49 20.71
CA ILE A 125 6.39 -16.68 20.06
C ILE A 125 6.00 -15.23 20.29
N SER A 126 6.90 -14.45 20.88
CA SER A 126 6.72 -13.01 21.08
C SER A 126 7.48 -12.24 20.00
N TYR A 127 6.88 -11.16 19.48
CA TYR A 127 7.44 -10.32 18.42
C TYR A 127 7.06 -8.85 18.62
#